data_AF-A0AAU9LQT8-F1
#
_entry.id   AF-A0AAU9LQT8-F1
#
_cell.length_a   1.000
_cell.length_b   1.000
_cell.length_c   1.000
_cell.angle_alpha   90.00
_cell.angle_beta   90.00
_cell.angle_gamma   90.00
#
_symmetry.space_group_name_H-M   'P 1'
#
loop_
_entity.id
_entity.type
_entity.pdbx_description
1 polymer ?
#
loop_
_entity_poly.entity_id
_entity_poly.type
_entity_poly.pdbx_seq_one_letter_code
_entity_poly.pdbx_strand_id
1 'polypeptide(L)'
;MRPSHPTATEMLIWIHHHAIVHKFCFLLCIILLQTVYGANLDILNVGEELQKETLPLQSGSRVYQLQGLKPNHWYEVKISYPASIPASFSLQLKKENSNLESKQQRKLLNTEKLIFKNDDEDLQIYQSGMYVMLTVETEGVVAIPNGKEREMVIYNIVCDELVLGIPHKAWWVVMFVIICLGVAFVIPSFLPSFLLTTDRMPLLASKNS
;
A
#
# COMPACT_ATOMS: atom_id res chain seq x y z
N MET A 1 -68.78 -19.90 -32.70
CA MET A 1 -67.54 -19.10 -32.75
C MET A 1 -66.43 -19.96 -33.35
N ARG A 2 -65.89 -19.59 -34.51
CA ARG A 2 -64.75 -20.28 -35.13
C ARG A 2 -63.46 -19.61 -34.60
N PRO A 3 -62.46 -20.34 -34.09
CA PRO A 3 -61.23 -19.72 -33.60
C PRO A 3 -60.49 -19.09 -34.79
N SER A 4 -60.20 -17.80 -34.71
CA SER A 4 -59.37 -17.09 -35.68
C SER A 4 -57.94 -17.63 -35.56
N HIS A 5 -57.48 -18.34 -36.60
CA HIS A 5 -56.08 -18.74 -36.70
C HIS A 5 -55.20 -17.48 -36.71
N PRO A 6 -54.14 -17.41 -35.89
CA PRO A 6 -53.22 -16.29 -35.89
C PRO A 6 -52.59 -16.18 -37.28
N THR A 7 -52.61 -14.98 -37.86
CA THR A 7 -52.02 -14.72 -39.17
C THR A 7 -50.50 -14.81 -39.07
N ALA A 8 -49.83 -15.25 -40.15
CA ALA A 8 -48.39 -15.52 -40.16
C ALA A 8 -47.53 -14.33 -39.66
N THR A 9 -48.04 -13.10 -39.85
CA THR A 9 -47.46 -11.85 -39.35
C THR A 9 -47.48 -11.73 -37.83
N GLU A 10 -48.53 -12.18 -37.15
CA GLU A 10 -48.61 -12.15 -35.68
C GLU A 10 -47.64 -13.16 -35.05
N MET A 11 -47.50 -14.34 -35.64
CA MET A 11 -46.51 -15.34 -35.19
C MET A 11 -45.07 -14.83 -35.35
N LEU A 12 -44.77 -14.13 -36.45
CA LEU A 12 -43.45 -13.54 -36.69
C LEU A 12 -43.10 -12.45 -35.66
N ILE A 13 -44.07 -11.61 -35.30
CA ILE A 13 -43.91 -10.57 -34.27
C ILE A 13 -43.65 -11.20 -32.90
N TRP A 14 -44.39 -12.27 -32.55
CA TRP A 14 -44.19 -13.00 -31.29
C TRP A 14 -42.80 -13.64 -31.20
N ILE A 15 -42.32 -14.26 -32.27
CA ILE A 15 -40.98 -14.85 -32.33
C ILE A 15 -39.91 -13.77 -32.20
N HIS A 16 -40.07 -12.64 -32.90
CA HIS A 16 -39.13 -11.53 -32.82
C HIS A 16 -39.11 -10.90 -31.42
N HIS A 17 -40.27 -10.75 -30.77
CA HIS A 17 -40.38 -10.23 -29.41
C HIS A 17 -39.73 -11.19 -28.39
N HIS A 18 -39.98 -12.49 -28.50
CA HIS A 18 -39.37 -13.49 -27.62
C HIS A 18 -37.84 -13.56 -27.78
N ALA A 19 -37.35 -13.41 -29.02
CA ALA A 19 -35.92 -13.33 -29.30
C ALA A 19 -35.28 -12.04 -28.75
N ILE A 20 -35.98 -10.91 -28.82
CA ILE A 20 -35.53 -9.64 -28.23
C ILE A 20 -35.44 -9.75 -26.71
N VAL A 21 -36.49 -10.27 -26.06
CA VAL A 21 -36.53 -10.42 -24.60
C VAL A 21 -35.42 -11.36 -24.12
N HIS A 22 -35.16 -12.45 -24.83
CA HIS A 22 -34.08 -13.39 -24.48
C HIS A 22 -32.69 -12.75 -24.62
N LYS A 23 -32.46 -11.98 -25.70
CA LYS A 23 -31.20 -11.23 -25.89
C LYS A 23 -31.01 -10.15 -24.82
N PHE A 24 -32.07 -9.44 -24.45
CA PHE A 24 -32.03 -8.42 -23.41
C PHE A 24 -31.76 -9.04 -22.04
N CYS A 25 -32.42 -10.16 -21.72
CA CYS A 25 -32.18 -10.89 -20.47
C CYS A 25 -30.74 -11.43 -20.39
N PHE A 26 -30.20 -11.98 -21.48
CA PHE A 26 -28.82 -12.43 -21.55
C PHE A 26 -27.81 -11.28 -21.37
N LEU A 27 -28.06 -10.13 -22.01
CA LEU A 27 -27.24 -8.93 -21.84
C LEU A 27 -27.29 -8.41 -20.39
N LEU A 28 -28.48 -8.37 -19.79
CA LEU A 28 -28.67 -7.97 -18.39
C LEU A 28 -27.93 -8.91 -17.44
N CYS A 29 -27.99 -10.23 -17.69
CA CYS A 29 -27.22 -11.22 -16.96
C CYS A 29 -25.71 -10.99 -17.08
N ILE A 30 -25.19 -10.67 -18.27
CA ILE A 30 -23.76 -10.37 -18.44
C ILE A 30 -23.36 -9.12 -17.64
N ILE A 31 -24.18 -8.06 -17.66
CA ILE A 31 -23.92 -6.82 -16.92
C ILE A 31 -23.94 -7.08 -15.40
N LEU A 32 -24.90 -7.88 -14.92
CA LEU A 32 -24.98 -8.30 -13.52
C LEU A 32 -23.81 -9.21 -13.13
N LEU A 33 -23.38 -10.10 -14.03
CA LEU A 33 -22.23 -10.96 -13.81
C LEU A 33 -20.93 -10.13 -13.71
N GLN A 34 -20.73 -9.17 -14.60
CA GLN A 34 -19.55 -8.28 -14.56
C GLN A 34 -19.51 -7.42 -13.31
N THR A 35 -20.67 -6.97 -12.79
CA THR A 35 -20.74 -6.20 -11.54
C THR A 35 -20.51 -7.06 -10.30
N VAL A 36 -20.93 -8.33 -10.30
CA VAL A 36 -20.70 -9.26 -9.18
C VAL A 36 -19.27 -9.81 -9.17
N TYR A 37 -18.70 -10.12 -10.34
CA TYR A 37 -17.32 -10.62 -10.46
C TYR A 37 -16.26 -9.50 -10.50
N GLY A 38 -16.68 -8.25 -10.71
CA GLY A 38 -15.84 -7.06 -10.61
C GLY A 38 -15.52 -6.67 -9.16
N ALA A 39 -15.19 -7.65 -8.31
CA ALA A 39 -14.38 -7.34 -7.13
C ALA A 39 -13.06 -6.80 -7.67
N ASN A 40 -12.93 -5.46 -7.71
CA ASN A 40 -11.74 -4.77 -8.19
C ASN A 40 -10.54 -5.29 -7.41
N LEU A 41 -9.80 -6.20 -8.02
CA LEU A 41 -8.55 -6.69 -7.51
C LEU A 41 -7.51 -5.69 -7.98
N ASP A 42 -7.22 -4.71 -7.12
CA ASP A 42 -6.24 -3.70 -7.45
C ASP A 42 -4.85 -4.27 -7.28
N ILE A 43 -3.96 -3.91 -8.21
CA ILE A 43 -2.59 -4.41 -8.21
C ILE A 43 -1.72 -3.40 -7.48
N LEU A 44 -1.02 -3.86 -6.44
CA LEU A 44 -0.02 -3.09 -5.71
C LEU A 44 1.37 -3.62 -6.05
N ASN A 45 2.06 -2.91 -6.95
CA ASN A 45 3.43 -3.24 -7.34
C ASN A 45 4.43 -2.80 -6.27
N VAL A 46 5.44 -3.64 -6.01
CA VAL A 46 6.54 -3.28 -5.10
C VAL A 46 7.29 -2.05 -5.61
N GLY A 47 7.45 -1.06 -4.74
CA GLY A 47 8.16 0.20 -4.97
C GLY A 47 7.29 1.33 -5.52
N GLU A 48 6.08 1.00 -6.01
CA GLU A 48 5.12 1.93 -6.58
C GLU A 48 4.05 2.31 -5.55
N GLU A 49 3.75 3.61 -5.45
CA GLU A 49 2.72 4.15 -4.58
C GLU A 49 1.42 4.34 -5.36
N LEU A 50 0.33 3.74 -4.87
CA LEU A 50 -1.01 4.07 -5.31
C LEU A 50 -1.50 5.29 -4.52
N GLN A 51 -1.82 6.36 -5.23
CA GLN A 51 -2.13 7.67 -4.65
C GLN A 51 -3.60 8.02 -4.81
N LYS A 52 -4.16 8.70 -3.80
CA LYS A 52 -5.52 9.23 -3.80
C LYS A 52 -6.60 8.16 -4.00
N GLU A 53 -6.34 6.95 -3.48
CA GLU A 53 -7.33 5.90 -3.42
C GLU A 53 -8.46 6.31 -2.48
N THR A 54 -9.68 5.83 -2.77
CA THR A 54 -10.87 6.15 -1.98
C THR A 54 -11.51 4.89 -1.44
N LEU A 55 -11.93 4.92 -0.18
CA LEU A 55 -12.71 3.84 0.44
C LEU A 55 -13.89 4.43 1.23
N PRO A 56 -15.05 3.75 1.25
CA PRO A 56 -16.14 4.12 2.15
C PRO A 56 -15.66 4.14 3.61
N LEU A 57 -16.00 5.19 4.34
CA LEU A 57 -15.67 5.31 5.76
C LEU A 57 -16.43 4.28 6.61
N GLN A 58 -17.67 3.97 6.22
CA GLN A 58 -18.52 3.00 6.90
C GLN A 58 -18.29 1.61 6.31
N SER A 59 -17.57 0.75 7.04
CA SER A 59 -17.35 -0.67 6.69
C SER A 59 -16.70 -0.87 5.32
N GLY A 60 -15.84 0.06 4.90
CA GLY A 60 -15.09 -0.07 3.66
C GLY A 60 -14.05 -1.18 3.75
N SER A 61 -13.96 -2.02 2.71
CA SER A 61 -12.87 -2.98 2.57
C SER A 61 -12.41 -3.06 1.13
N ARG A 62 -11.10 -3.27 0.93
CA ARG A 62 -10.48 -3.39 -0.38
C ARG A 62 -9.34 -4.39 -0.34
N VAL A 63 -9.16 -5.13 -1.43
CA VAL A 63 -8.12 -6.16 -1.54
C VAL A 63 -7.14 -5.75 -2.63
N TYR A 64 -5.87 -5.71 -2.26
CA TYR A 64 -4.76 -5.42 -3.14
C TYR A 64 -3.96 -6.70 -3.40
N GLN A 65 -3.76 -7.07 -4.66
CA GLN A 65 -2.84 -8.13 -5.05
C GLN A 65 -1.42 -7.58 -5.11
N LEU A 66 -0.50 -8.21 -4.38
CA LEU A 66 0.91 -7.82 -4.40
C LEU A 66 1.62 -8.40 -5.62
N GLN A 67 2.33 -7.55 -6.36
CA GLN A 67 3.13 -7.95 -7.52
C GLN A 67 4.57 -7.46 -7.41
N GLY A 68 5.51 -8.21 -7.99
CA GLY A 68 6.95 -7.90 -7.96
C GLY A 68 7.68 -8.35 -6.69
N LEU A 69 7.09 -9.27 -5.91
CA LEU A 69 7.73 -9.85 -4.73
C LEU A 69 8.84 -10.82 -5.14
N LYS A 70 10.07 -10.54 -4.68
CA LYS A 70 11.22 -11.45 -4.69
C LYS A 70 11.19 -12.43 -3.50
N PRO A 71 11.69 -13.67 -3.67
CA PRO A 71 11.78 -14.66 -2.61
C PRO A 71 12.85 -14.30 -1.57
N ASN A 72 12.66 -14.71 -0.31
CA ASN A 72 13.51 -14.45 0.85
C ASN A 72 13.82 -12.96 1.13
N HIS A 73 12.93 -12.06 0.70
CA HIS A 73 13.04 -10.62 0.95
C HIS A 73 11.97 -10.15 1.94
N TRP A 74 12.27 -9.08 2.67
CA TRP A 74 11.33 -8.41 3.56
C TRP A 74 10.60 -7.30 2.82
N TYR A 75 9.32 -7.13 3.13
CA TYR A 75 8.46 -6.11 2.55
C TYR A 75 7.73 -5.35 3.64
N GLU A 76 7.37 -4.12 3.32
CA GLU A 76 6.59 -3.24 4.17
C GLU A 76 5.50 -2.55 3.35
N VAL A 77 4.25 -2.83 3.69
CA VAL A 77 3.10 -2.13 3.17
C VAL A 77 2.73 -1.02 4.13
N LYS A 78 2.57 0.21 3.62
CA LYS A 78 2.23 1.38 4.42
C LYS A 78 0.99 2.03 3.87
N ILE A 79 0.18 2.56 4.77
CA ILE A 79 -0.94 3.42 4.41
C ILE A 79 -0.75 4.79 5.04
N SER A 80 -1.06 5.82 4.26
CA SER A 80 -1.08 7.20 4.73
C SER A 80 -2.41 7.85 4.39
N TYR A 81 -2.97 8.56 5.35
CA TYR A 81 -4.23 9.29 5.19
C TYR A 81 -4.20 10.57 6.05
N PRO A 82 -5.05 11.56 5.75
CA PRO A 82 -5.10 12.80 6.52
C PRO A 82 -5.55 12.58 7.97
N ALA A 83 -4.77 13.07 8.93
CA ALA A 83 -5.06 12.96 10.37
C ALA A 83 -6.35 13.69 10.83
N SER A 84 -6.92 14.54 9.99
CA SER A 84 -8.18 15.25 10.26
C SER A 84 -9.43 14.37 10.12
N ILE A 85 -9.28 13.12 9.66
CA ILE A 85 -10.39 12.20 9.40
C ILE A 85 -10.44 11.18 10.55
N PRO A 86 -11.58 11.02 11.24
CA PRO A 86 -11.74 10.06 12.33
C PRO A 86 -11.93 8.63 11.78
N ALA A 87 -10.88 8.08 11.18
CA ALA A 87 -10.85 6.74 10.60
C ALA A 87 -9.63 5.98 11.11
N SER A 88 -9.84 4.71 11.50
CA SER A 88 -8.78 3.73 11.64
C SER A 88 -8.82 2.84 10.41
N PHE A 89 -7.67 2.44 9.91
CA PHE A 89 -7.60 1.38 8.92
C PHE A 89 -7.30 0.06 9.68
N SER A 90 -7.27 -1.07 8.97
CA SER A 90 -6.58 -2.28 9.38
C SER A 90 -6.01 -2.97 8.15
N LEU A 91 -4.72 -3.28 8.19
CA LEU A 91 -4.02 -4.09 7.19
C LEU A 91 -3.94 -5.56 7.60
N GLN A 92 -4.33 -6.47 6.71
CA GLN A 92 -4.20 -7.91 6.91
C GLN A 92 -3.56 -8.57 5.69
N LEU A 93 -2.51 -9.36 5.89
CA LEU A 93 -1.92 -10.17 4.83
C LEU A 93 -2.71 -11.47 4.69
N LYS A 94 -3.10 -11.81 3.46
CA LYS A 94 -3.74 -13.08 3.12
C LYS A 94 -2.94 -13.77 2.02
N LYS A 95 -2.79 -15.09 2.15
CA LYS A 95 -2.15 -15.94 1.14
C LYS A 95 -3.17 -16.97 0.66
N GLU A 96 -3.31 -17.10 -0.66
CA GLU A 96 -4.34 -17.91 -1.32
C GLU A 96 -4.46 -19.35 -0.80
N ASN A 97 -3.32 -20.00 -0.52
CA ASN A 97 -3.25 -21.43 -0.22
C ASN A 97 -2.90 -21.76 1.24
N SER A 98 -2.89 -20.77 2.12
CA SER A 98 -2.58 -21.00 3.53
C SER A 98 -3.43 -20.08 4.40
N ASN A 99 -4.09 -20.65 5.41
CA ASN A 99 -4.68 -19.93 6.55
C ASN A 99 -3.56 -19.34 7.44
N LEU A 100 -2.56 -18.73 6.82
CA LEU A 100 -1.49 -18.03 7.47
C LEU A 100 -2.07 -16.66 7.83
N GLU A 101 -2.91 -16.66 8.87
CA GLU A 101 -3.21 -15.45 9.62
C GLU A 101 -1.87 -14.93 10.13
N SER A 102 -1.28 -14.02 9.37
CA SER A 102 -0.01 -13.41 9.74
C SER A 102 -0.24 -12.74 11.09
N LYS A 103 0.41 -13.29 12.12
CA LYS A 103 0.31 -12.91 13.52
C LYS A 103 0.18 -11.39 13.66
N GLN A 104 -0.94 -10.99 14.24
CA GLN A 104 -1.34 -9.65 14.61
C GLN A 104 -0.19 -8.65 14.68
N GLN A 105 -0.23 -7.70 13.77
CA GLN A 105 0.71 -6.62 13.72
C GLN A 105 0.51 -5.62 14.85
N ARG A 106 1.63 -5.12 15.35
CA ARG A 106 1.65 -4.04 16.33
C ARG A 106 1.26 -2.73 15.63
N LYS A 107 0.12 -2.15 16.02
CA LYS A 107 -0.32 -0.79 15.64
C LYS A 107 0.65 0.21 16.29
N LEU A 108 1.67 0.63 15.55
CA LEU A 108 2.59 1.68 15.96
C LEU A 108 2.16 2.96 15.23
N LEU A 109 1.42 3.83 15.94
CA LEU A 109 0.92 5.14 15.49
C LEU A 109 -0.37 5.10 14.63
N ASN A 110 -0.89 6.28 14.27
CA ASN A 110 -1.93 6.53 13.26
C ASN A 110 -1.43 6.25 11.82
N THR A 111 -0.46 5.35 11.67
CA THR A 111 0.12 4.94 10.38
C THR A 111 0.19 3.43 10.40
N GLU A 112 -0.68 2.81 9.64
CA GLU A 112 -0.70 1.36 9.59
C GLU A 112 0.40 0.85 8.67
N LYS A 113 1.19 -0.04 9.24
CA LYS A 113 2.41 -0.52 8.66
C LYS A 113 2.43 -2.04 8.76
N LEU A 114 2.39 -2.70 7.61
CA LEU A 114 2.47 -4.15 7.41
C LEU A 114 3.84 -4.66 7.01
N ILE A 115 4.60 -5.24 7.94
CA ILE A 115 5.89 -5.88 7.62
C ILE A 115 5.72 -7.39 7.54
N PHE A 116 6.16 -7.99 6.44
CA PHE A 116 6.18 -9.43 6.25
C PHE A 116 7.43 -9.86 5.47
N LYS A 117 7.79 -11.14 5.60
CA LYS A 117 8.87 -11.76 4.84
C LYS A 117 8.25 -12.71 3.82
N ASN A 118 8.75 -12.67 2.58
CA ASN A 118 8.35 -13.62 1.55
C ASN A 118 9.27 -14.84 1.63
N ASP A 119 8.92 -15.84 2.45
CA ASP A 119 9.76 -17.01 2.73
C ASP A 119 9.67 -18.14 1.68
N ASP A 120 8.89 -17.95 0.62
CA ASP A 120 8.64 -19.02 -0.35
C ASP A 120 9.78 -19.13 -1.39
N GLU A 121 10.55 -20.23 -1.32
CA GLU A 121 11.53 -20.62 -2.35
C GLU A 121 10.87 -21.23 -3.60
N ASP A 122 9.62 -21.72 -3.47
CA ASP A 122 8.91 -22.48 -4.52
C ASP A 122 8.10 -21.64 -5.53
N LEU A 123 8.00 -20.32 -5.34
CA LEU A 123 7.16 -19.43 -6.17
C LEU A 123 7.87 -18.86 -7.41
N GLN A 124 8.68 -19.68 -8.08
CA GLN A 124 9.29 -19.26 -9.36
C GLN A 124 8.38 -19.46 -10.58
N ILE A 125 7.26 -20.18 -10.45
CA ILE A 125 6.50 -20.61 -11.64
C ILE A 125 5.06 -20.06 -11.69
N TYR A 126 4.47 -19.61 -10.59
CA TYR A 126 3.19 -18.92 -10.62
C TYR A 126 3.17 -17.78 -9.60
N GLN A 127 2.71 -16.60 -10.03
CA GLN A 127 2.42 -15.41 -9.22
C GLN A 127 1.31 -15.71 -8.18
N SER A 128 1.52 -16.68 -7.29
CA SER A 128 0.49 -17.15 -6.37
C SER A 128 0.37 -16.20 -5.18
N GLY A 129 -0.49 -15.20 -5.38
CA GLY A 129 -1.61 -14.95 -4.48
C GLY A 129 -1.29 -14.42 -3.10
N MET A 130 -0.31 -13.53 -2.96
CA MET A 130 -0.25 -12.67 -1.77
C MET A 130 -1.15 -11.46 -1.97
N TYR A 131 -2.08 -11.29 -1.03
CA TYR A 131 -3.05 -10.21 -1.02
C TYR A 131 -2.95 -9.44 0.28
N VAL A 132 -3.17 -8.14 0.19
CA VAL A 132 -3.34 -7.27 1.34
C VAL A 132 -4.78 -6.83 1.38
N MET A 133 -5.48 -7.24 2.43
CA MET A 133 -6.82 -6.76 2.71
C MET A 133 -6.72 -5.51 3.58
N LEU A 134 -7.22 -4.41 3.04
CA LEU A 134 -7.40 -3.16 3.73
C LEU A 134 -8.84 -3.04 4.22
N THR A 135 -9.04 -2.73 5.49
CA THR A 135 -10.37 -2.46 6.06
C THR A 135 -10.35 -1.07 6.71
N VAL A 136 -11.48 -0.37 6.68
CA VAL A 136 -11.66 0.93 7.36
C VAL A 136 -12.74 0.81 8.41
N GLU A 137 -12.42 1.31 9.60
CA GLU A 137 -13.31 1.44 10.75
C GLU A 137 -13.36 2.90 11.20
N THR A 138 -14.50 3.34 11.73
CA THR A 138 -14.66 4.69 12.27
C THR A 138 -14.01 4.80 13.65
N GLU A 139 -13.06 5.71 13.80
CA GLU A 139 -12.39 5.97 15.09
C GLU A 139 -13.05 7.18 15.77
N GLY A 140 -14.10 6.94 16.56
CA GLY A 140 -14.71 7.95 17.44
C GLY A 140 -16.22 8.04 17.38
N VAL A 141 -16.80 8.59 18.46
CA VAL A 141 -18.23 8.94 18.53
C VAL A 141 -18.38 10.36 17.99
N VAL A 142 -19.23 10.53 16.98
CA VAL A 142 -19.43 11.84 16.36
C VAL A 142 -20.07 12.81 17.35
N ALA A 143 -19.39 13.93 17.62
CA ALA A 143 -19.86 14.95 18.56
C ALA A 143 -21.13 15.69 18.08
N ILE A 144 -21.49 15.54 16.79
CA ILE A 144 -22.62 16.22 16.16
C ILE A 144 -23.65 15.16 15.69
N PRO A 145 -24.79 15.00 16.37
CA PRO A 145 -25.75 13.91 16.12
C PRO A 145 -26.54 14.02 14.80
N ASN A 146 -26.16 14.91 13.88
CA ASN A 146 -26.82 15.14 12.58
C ASN A 146 -25.90 15.83 11.53
N GLY A 147 -24.58 15.85 11.77
CA GLY A 147 -23.63 16.37 10.79
C GLY A 147 -23.46 15.36 9.65
N LYS A 148 -23.35 15.82 8.40
CA LYS A 148 -22.95 14.93 7.29
C LYS A 148 -21.55 14.39 7.59
N GLU A 149 -21.47 13.14 8.04
CA GLU A 149 -20.21 12.40 8.11
C GLU A 149 -19.61 12.32 6.70
N ARG A 150 -18.28 12.33 6.60
CA ARG A 150 -17.62 12.11 5.31
C ARG A 150 -17.84 10.65 4.93
N GLU A 151 -18.53 10.41 3.83
CA GLU A 151 -18.84 9.04 3.37
C GLU A 151 -17.61 8.31 2.82
N MET A 152 -16.58 9.04 2.40
CA MET A 152 -15.36 8.49 1.79
C MET A 152 -14.09 9.03 2.43
N VAL A 153 -13.07 8.17 2.53
CA VAL A 153 -11.72 8.52 2.98
C VAL A 153 -10.75 8.39 1.81
N ILE A 154 -9.88 9.38 1.66
CA ILE A 154 -8.79 9.38 0.70
C ILE A 154 -7.52 8.90 1.40
N TYR A 155 -6.80 7.96 0.79
CA TYR A 155 -5.55 7.42 1.31
C TYR A 155 -4.57 7.11 0.18
N ASN A 156 -3.31 6.95 0.55
CA ASN A 156 -2.28 6.37 -0.31
C ASN A 156 -1.81 5.06 0.30
N ILE A 157 -1.44 4.11 -0.56
CA ILE A 157 -0.88 2.81 -0.16
C ILE A 157 0.37 2.51 -0.99
N VAL A 158 1.39 1.98 -0.34
CA VAL A 158 2.66 1.60 -0.98
C VAL A 158 3.18 0.30 -0.40
N CYS A 159 3.81 -0.54 -1.22
CA CYS A 159 4.58 -1.71 -0.79
C CYS A 159 6.06 -1.46 -1.08
N ASP A 160 6.92 -1.31 -0.07
CA ASP A 160 8.36 -1.13 -0.24
C ASP A 160 9.14 -2.42 0.11
N GLU A 161 10.25 -2.66 -0.59
CA GLU A 161 11.23 -3.69 -0.25
C GLU A 161 12.16 -3.22 0.89
N LEU A 162 12.38 -4.08 1.89
CA LEU A 162 13.22 -3.83 3.05
C LEU A 162 14.50 -4.65 2.97
N VAL A 163 15.63 -3.94 3.10
CA VAL A 163 16.97 -4.54 3.19
C VAL A 163 17.53 -4.18 4.57
N LEU A 164 17.79 -5.19 5.40
CA LEU A 164 18.21 -5.03 6.81
C LEU A 164 17.25 -4.17 7.66
N GLY A 165 15.95 -4.24 7.37
CA GLY A 165 14.92 -3.45 8.07
C GLY A 165 14.80 -2.00 7.61
N ILE A 166 15.59 -1.59 6.62
CA ILE A 166 15.58 -0.24 6.04
C ILE A 166 14.95 -0.30 4.64
N PRO A 167 14.00 0.58 4.30
CA PRO A 167 13.45 0.66 2.94
C PRO A 167 14.56 0.92 1.92
N HIS A 168 14.54 0.23 0.78
CA HIS A 168 15.57 0.32 -0.26
C HIS A 168 15.90 1.78 -0.66
N LYS A 169 14.88 2.65 -0.73
CA LYS A 169 15.03 4.08 -1.06
C LYS A 169 15.94 4.85 -0.09
N ALA A 170 16.07 4.41 1.17
CA ALA A 170 16.86 5.09 2.21
C ALA A 170 18.35 4.68 2.26
N TRP A 171 18.79 3.67 1.49
CA TRP A 171 20.18 3.22 1.49
C TRP A 171 21.19 4.27 1.01
N TRP A 172 20.76 5.20 0.16
CA TRP A 172 21.58 6.35 -0.23
C TRP A 172 22.02 7.19 0.97
N VAL A 173 21.15 7.38 1.96
CA VAL A 173 21.47 8.14 3.18
C VAL A 173 22.57 7.43 3.98
N VAL A 174 22.50 6.11 4.10
CA VAL A 174 23.52 5.30 4.78
C VAL A 174 24.88 5.48 4.12
N MET A 175 24.93 5.43 2.79
CA MET A 175 26.15 5.67 2.02
C MET A 175 26.73 7.06 2.28
N PHE A 176 25.90 8.10 2.28
CA PHE A 176 26.35 9.47 2.60
C PHE A 176 26.94 9.58 4.00
N VAL A 177 26.30 8.98 5.00
CA VAL A 177 26.81 8.99 6.39
C VAL A 177 28.19 8.34 6.49
N ILE A 178 28.41 7.21 5.82
CA ILE A 178 29.71 6.53 5.80
C ILE A 178 30.78 7.40 5.13
N ILE A 179 30.45 8.05 4.01
CA ILE A 179 31.36 8.98 3.33
C ILE A 179 31.71 10.16 4.24
N CYS A 180 30.71 10.78 4.87
CA CYS A 180 30.92 11.89 5.80
C CYS A 180 31.81 11.48 6.98
N LEU A 181 31.59 10.28 7.55
CA LEU A 181 32.41 9.75 8.63
C LEU A 181 33.86 9.49 8.18
N GLY A 182 34.05 8.94 6.97
CA GLY A 182 35.38 8.75 6.39
C GLY A 182 36.12 10.07 6.17
N VAL A 183 35.44 11.07 5.61
CA VAL A 183 35.99 12.42 5.43
C VAL A 183 36.33 13.07 6.77
N ALA A 184 35.43 12.97 7.77
CA ALA A 184 35.68 13.50 9.11
C ALA A 184 36.88 12.83 9.81
N PHE A 185 37.18 11.56 9.49
CA PHE A 185 38.36 10.86 10.00
C PHE A 185 39.65 11.25 9.26
N VAL A 186 39.54 11.61 7.98
CA VAL A 186 40.67 11.98 7.12
C VAL A 186 41.04 13.47 7.25
N ILE A 187 40.09 14.37 7.47
CA ILE A 187 40.37 15.81 7.65
C ILE A 187 41.39 16.08 8.78
N PRO A 188 41.31 15.45 9.96
CA PRO A 188 42.31 15.60 11.02
C PRO A 188 43.71 15.12 10.65
N SER A 189 43.85 14.13 9.76
CA SER A 189 45.17 13.65 9.33
C SER A 189 45.81 14.51 8.24
N PHE A 190 45.03 15.39 7.59
CA PHE A 190 45.51 16.43 6.68
C PHE A 190 45.68 17.80 7.34
N LEU A 191 45.26 17.98 8.60
CA LEU A 191 45.58 19.19 9.37
C LEU A 191 47.10 19.22 9.58
N PRO A 192 47.82 20.18 9.00
CA PRO A 192 49.26 20.22 9.11
C PRO A 192 49.64 20.44 10.57
N SER A 193 50.66 19.71 11.04
CA SER A 193 51.38 19.90 12.30
C SER A 193 51.96 21.32 12.50
N PHE A 194 51.63 22.26 11.62
CA PHE A 194 52.05 23.66 11.63
C PHE A 194 51.39 24.49 12.75
N LEU A 195 50.20 24.11 13.24
CA LEU A 195 49.58 24.78 14.39
C LEU A 195 50.14 24.36 15.76
N LEU A 196 51.03 23.37 15.82
CA LEU A 196 51.71 22.97 17.06
C LEU A 196 53.02 23.75 17.32
N THR A 197 53.37 24.73 16.48
CA THR A 197 54.61 25.52 16.62
C THR A 197 54.30 26.99 16.92
N THR A 198 53.58 27.28 18.01
CA THR A 198 53.51 28.64 18.57
C THR A 198 53.31 28.58 20.07
N ASP A 199 54.26 27.97 20.80
CA ASP A 199 54.32 28.05 22.27
C ASP A 199 55.76 27.88 22.81
N ARG A 200 56.76 28.36 22.06
CA ARG A 200 58.12 28.53 22.59
C ARG A 200 58.72 29.87 22.15
N MET A 201 58.42 30.92 22.89
CA MET A 201 59.37 32.03 23.11
C MET A 201 59.36 32.41 24.59
N PRO A 202 60.51 32.88 25.12
CA PRO A 202 61.00 32.48 26.41
C PRO A 202 60.61 33.49 27.50
N LEU A 203 59.98 33.01 28.57
CA LEU A 203 59.95 33.67 29.86
C LEU A 203 61.36 33.64 30.48
N LEU A 204 62.29 34.41 29.92
CA LEU A 204 63.59 34.74 30.53
C LEU A 204 63.76 36.26 30.55
N ALA A 205 62.87 36.94 31.27
CA ALA A 205 63.07 38.34 31.65
C ALA A 205 62.37 38.66 32.98
N SER A 206 62.51 37.80 33.99
CA SER A 206 62.30 38.19 35.39
C SER A 206 62.82 37.10 36.32
N LYS A 207 64.14 37.06 36.52
CA LYS A 207 64.70 36.38 37.69
C LYS A 207 66.00 37.07 38.12
N ASN A 208 65.83 37.86 39.17
CA ASN A 208 66.78 38.12 40.25
C ASN A 208 67.86 39.19 40.06
N SER A 209 67.75 40.19 40.95
CA SER A 209 68.79 40.86 41.73
C SER A 209 69.74 41.84 41.05
#